data_AF-A0A6N2EDC3-F1
#
_entry.id   AF-A0A6N2EDC3-F1
#
_cell.length_a   1.000
_cell.length_b   1.000
_cell.length_c   1.000
_cell.angle_alpha   90.00
_cell.angle_beta   90.00
_cell.angle_gamma   90.00
#
_symmetry.space_group_name_H-M   'P 1'
#
loop_
_entity.id
_entity.type
_entity.pdbx_description
1 polymer ?
#
loop_
_entity_poly.entity_id
_entity_poly.type
_entity_poly.pdbx_seq_one_letter_code
_entity_poly.pdbx_strand_id
1 'polypeptide(L)'
;MGTDLGVFLFIADLLVLRDGGCLLIVVPPARSFPSEGHRLEAVQRGDRAALPRLMVVPRADLLFWRLAIGSRELLEYTIRSDERRPLQPLQFGATPVLMIGPNGELLSQPAVDDWLYTTFRFGDDGFTVRTVAAERSNSDPTGYREVAVGLPLALQGHTRLPACWYGTDGAQFGEGDLPHLGLAHQYLTHFRLKTEYEDLLSRCALPVGVRKGVVDRYGTVQSEEGEARAPEPLILSTNSFLDLPDGADFDWKEIRARSLAEHRAHLLHLEDTMRRDALVPTENRGPGRSETEISLTAGQSFALLQSLATRKTSVFSLLLEHWCALTGERHNPASGVSLTVSPLTPPPRPLPTVGELLQLHERGIITDAELRHQLDLAAMPGVVNPAGDGTADSLDVPQP
;
A
#
# COMPACT_ATOMS: atom_id res chain seq x y z
N MET A 1 -19.89 6.03 -15.73
CA MET A 1 -18.45 6.05 -16.01
C MET A 1 -17.97 4.61 -15.95
N GLY A 2 -17.56 4.01 -17.07
CA GLY A 2 -16.94 2.67 -17.05
C GLY A 2 -15.48 2.86 -16.71
N THR A 3 -15.10 2.60 -15.46
CA THR A 3 -13.69 2.66 -15.06
C THR A 3 -12.94 1.55 -15.79
N ASP A 4 -11.78 1.91 -16.35
CA ASP A 4 -10.84 0.95 -16.89
C ASP A 4 -10.56 -0.15 -15.86
N LEU A 5 -10.49 -1.40 -16.31
CA LEU A 5 -10.17 -2.55 -15.46
C LEU A 5 -8.81 -2.36 -14.78
N GLY A 6 -7.87 -1.68 -15.45
CA GLY A 6 -6.58 -1.31 -14.86
C GLY A 6 -6.75 -0.42 -13.63
N VAL A 7 -7.61 0.61 -13.70
CA VAL A 7 -7.91 1.51 -12.59
C VAL A 7 -8.62 0.77 -11.46
N PHE A 8 -9.58 -0.11 -11.78
CA PHE A 8 -10.26 -0.95 -10.79
C PHE A 8 -9.27 -1.79 -9.98
N LEU A 9 -8.38 -2.51 -10.67
CA LEU A 9 -7.37 -3.35 -10.04
C LEU A 9 -6.33 -2.53 -9.26
N PHE A 10 -5.96 -1.35 -9.76
CA PHE A 10 -5.06 -0.44 -9.06
C PHE A 10 -5.66 0.05 -7.73
N ILE A 11 -6.93 0.46 -7.72
CA ILE A 11 -7.63 0.87 -6.50
C ILE A 11 -7.70 -0.31 -5.50
N ALA A 12 -7.95 -1.52 -6.00
CA ALA A 12 -7.93 -2.72 -5.18
C ALA A 12 -6.56 -2.94 -4.51
N ASP A 13 -5.46 -2.84 -5.28
CA ASP A 13 -4.09 -2.94 -4.74
C ASP A 13 -3.84 -1.88 -3.64
N LEU A 14 -4.25 -0.63 -3.86
CA LEU A 14 -4.10 0.44 -2.87
C LEU A 14 -4.83 0.14 -1.56
N LEU A 15 -6.06 -0.37 -1.63
CA LEU A 15 -6.83 -0.75 -0.44
C LEU A 15 -6.22 -1.96 0.26
N VAL A 16 -5.69 -2.93 -0.48
CA VAL A 16 -4.97 -4.07 0.10
C VAL A 16 -3.72 -3.60 0.85
N LEU A 17 -2.95 -2.67 0.29
CA LEU A 17 -1.77 -2.11 0.96
C LEU A 17 -2.13 -1.27 2.19
N ARG A 18 -3.26 -0.55 2.16
CA ARG A 18 -3.71 0.33 3.25
C ARG A 18 -4.41 -0.41 4.38
N ASP A 19 -5.29 -1.35 4.06
CA ASP A 19 -6.23 -1.99 4.99
C ASP A 19 -5.94 -3.49 5.21
N GLY A 20 -4.91 -4.04 4.56
CA GLY A 20 -4.55 -5.48 4.60
C GLY A 20 -5.42 -6.36 3.69
N GLY A 21 -6.55 -5.84 3.22
CA GLY A 21 -7.42 -6.53 2.27
C GLY A 21 -8.65 -5.71 1.88
N CYS A 22 -9.31 -6.12 0.80
CA CYS A 22 -10.59 -5.57 0.36
C CYS A 22 -11.48 -6.65 -0.23
N LEU A 23 -12.78 -6.36 -0.34
CA LEU A 23 -13.74 -7.27 -0.97
C LEU A 23 -13.98 -6.81 -2.40
N LEU A 24 -13.82 -7.72 -3.36
CA LEU A 24 -14.17 -7.48 -4.75
C LEU A 24 -15.47 -8.23 -5.05
N ILE A 25 -16.43 -7.53 -5.65
CA ILE A 25 -17.78 -8.06 -5.87
C ILE A 25 -18.15 -7.90 -7.34
N VAL A 26 -18.76 -8.94 -7.90
CA VAL A 26 -19.54 -8.83 -9.13
C VAL A 26 -20.99 -8.55 -8.77
N VAL A 27 -21.35 -7.27 -8.80
CA VAL A 27 -22.69 -6.81 -8.45
C VAL A 27 -23.65 -7.24 -9.57
N PRO A 28 -24.76 -7.93 -9.24
CA PRO A 28 -25.72 -8.33 -10.24
C PRO A 28 -26.38 -7.12 -10.93
N PRO A 29 -27.00 -7.32 -12.11
CA PRO A 29 -27.76 -6.28 -12.79
C PRO A 29 -28.81 -5.66 -11.85
N ALA A 30 -29.00 -4.35 -11.94
CA ALA A 30 -29.95 -3.63 -11.09
C ALA A 30 -31.41 -3.92 -11.46
N ARG A 31 -31.64 -4.54 -12.61
CA ARG A 31 -32.96 -4.93 -13.13
C ARG A 31 -32.98 -6.43 -13.40
N SER A 32 -34.04 -7.09 -12.94
CA SER A 32 -34.38 -8.45 -13.37
C SER A 32 -35.04 -8.40 -14.74
N PHE A 33 -34.61 -9.25 -15.67
CA PHE A 33 -35.25 -9.38 -16.99
C PHE A 33 -36.06 -10.68 -17.05
N PRO A 34 -37.24 -10.66 -17.71
CA PRO A 34 -38.09 -11.85 -17.83
C PRO A 34 -37.45 -12.95 -18.70
N SER A 35 -36.53 -12.60 -19.59
CA SER A 35 -35.66 -13.56 -20.27
C SER A 35 -34.34 -12.93 -20.69
N GLU A 36 -33.34 -13.77 -20.98
CA GLU A 36 -32.04 -13.35 -21.52
C GLU A 36 -32.18 -12.55 -22.83
N GLY A 37 -33.14 -12.89 -23.68
CA GLY A 37 -33.40 -12.12 -24.91
C GLY A 37 -33.75 -10.66 -24.63
N HIS A 38 -34.57 -10.40 -23.60
CA HIS A 38 -34.93 -9.03 -23.19
C HIS A 38 -33.73 -8.29 -22.58
N ARG A 39 -32.85 -9.00 -21.87
CA ARG A 39 -31.61 -8.41 -21.34
C ARG A 39 -30.68 -8.01 -22.48
N LEU A 40 -30.47 -8.89 -23.47
CA LEU A 40 -29.62 -8.62 -24.63
C LEU A 40 -30.16 -7.47 -25.48
N GLU A 41 -31.48 -7.39 -25.69
CA GLU A 41 -32.10 -6.23 -26.34
C GLU A 41 -31.88 -4.93 -25.57
N ALA A 42 -32.01 -4.96 -24.24
CA ALA A 42 -31.76 -3.79 -23.40
C ALA A 42 -30.29 -3.34 -23.49
N VAL A 43 -29.34 -4.28 -23.49
CA VAL A 43 -27.92 -4.01 -23.70
C VAL A 43 -27.66 -3.41 -25.08
N GLN A 44 -28.29 -3.94 -26.14
CA GLN A 44 -28.19 -3.38 -27.50
C GLN A 44 -28.75 -1.95 -27.57
N ARG A 45 -29.80 -1.64 -26.81
CA ARG A 45 -30.34 -0.28 -26.66
C ARG A 45 -29.49 0.62 -25.75
N GLY A 46 -28.38 0.12 -25.21
CA GLY A 46 -27.45 0.87 -24.37
C GLY A 46 -27.82 0.91 -22.89
N ASP A 47 -28.75 0.08 -22.41
CA ASP A 47 -29.09 0.00 -20.98
C ASP A 47 -27.96 -0.69 -20.21
N ARG A 48 -27.04 0.11 -19.68
CA ARG A 48 -25.92 -0.36 -18.86
C ARG A 48 -26.35 -0.92 -17.50
N ALA A 49 -27.57 -0.64 -17.03
CA ALA A 49 -28.08 -1.22 -15.79
C ALA A 49 -28.43 -2.71 -15.95
N ALA A 50 -28.52 -3.20 -17.19
CA ALA A 50 -28.72 -4.60 -17.54
C ALA A 50 -27.44 -5.45 -17.44
N LEU A 51 -26.27 -4.82 -17.26
CA LEU A 51 -25.00 -5.51 -17.10
C LEU A 51 -24.61 -5.63 -15.62
N PRO A 52 -23.94 -6.73 -15.24
CA PRO A 52 -23.28 -6.78 -13.95
C PRO A 52 -22.16 -5.74 -13.88
N ARG A 53 -21.71 -5.43 -12.66
CA ARG A 53 -20.70 -4.40 -12.41
C ARG A 53 -19.66 -4.91 -11.44
N LEU A 54 -18.39 -4.60 -11.69
CA LEU A 54 -17.35 -4.81 -10.71
C LEU A 54 -17.37 -3.70 -9.66
N MET A 55 -17.23 -4.07 -8.40
CA MET A 55 -17.19 -3.14 -7.28
C MET A 55 -16.08 -3.53 -6.31
N VAL A 56 -15.28 -2.54 -5.91
CA VAL A 56 -14.30 -2.68 -4.84
C VAL A 56 -14.94 -2.14 -3.57
N VAL A 57 -14.95 -2.93 -2.51
CA VAL A 57 -15.48 -2.55 -1.20
C VAL A 57 -14.32 -2.48 -0.20
N PRO A 58 -14.06 -1.30 0.39
CA PRO A 58 -13.07 -1.15 1.45
C PRO A 58 -13.39 -2.07 2.64
N ARG A 59 -12.36 -2.51 3.36
CA ARG A 59 -12.52 -3.37 4.54
C ARG A 59 -13.46 -2.76 5.59
N ALA A 60 -13.42 -1.43 5.76
CA ALA A 60 -14.25 -0.70 6.71
C ALA A 60 -15.75 -0.72 6.38
N ASP A 61 -16.11 -0.99 5.12
CA ASP A 61 -17.49 -1.02 4.64
C ASP A 61 -18.02 -2.45 4.47
N LEU A 62 -17.19 -3.47 4.72
CA LEU A 62 -17.60 -4.86 4.84
C LEU A 62 -18.03 -5.15 6.27
N LEU A 63 -19.31 -5.44 6.45
CA LEU A 63 -19.97 -5.66 7.74
C LEU A 63 -20.58 -7.07 7.78
N PHE A 64 -20.73 -7.62 8.99
CA PHE A 64 -21.52 -8.83 9.28
C PHE A 64 -21.39 -9.95 8.24
N TRP A 65 -20.20 -10.56 8.13
CA TRP A 65 -19.99 -11.72 7.27
C TRP A 65 -20.05 -13.04 8.04
N ARG A 66 -20.43 -14.11 7.34
CA ARG A 66 -20.51 -15.46 7.86
C ARG A 66 -19.92 -16.44 6.87
N LEU A 67 -19.08 -17.33 7.38
CA LEU A 67 -18.46 -18.40 6.62
C LEU A 67 -19.12 -19.74 6.96
N ALA A 68 -19.16 -20.65 5.99
CA ALA A 68 -19.54 -22.04 6.21
C ALA A 68 -18.50 -22.74 7.08
N ILE A 69 -19.00 -23.52 8.05
CA ILE A 69 -18.16 -24.29 8.97
C ILE A 69 -17.42 -25.36 8.15
N GLY A 70 -16.10 -25.33 8.17
CA GLY A 70 -15.24 -26.34 7.53
C GLY A 70 -14.87 -26.07 6.06
N SER A 71 -15.68 -25.36 5.27
CA SER A 71 -15.38 -25.08 3.85
C SER A 71 -14.83 -23.68 3.56
N ARG A 72 -14.83 -22.76 4.55
CA ARG A 72 -14.45 -21.34 4.40
C ARG A 72 -15.22 -20.59 3.30
N GLU A 73 -16.33 -21.15 2.80
CA GLU A 73 -17.16 -20.51 1.80
C GLU A 73 -18.02 -19.41 2.42
N LEU A 74 -18.17 -18.29 1.72
CA LEU A 74 -18.93 -17.15 2.20
C LEU A 74 -20.43 -17.42 2.07
N LEU A 75 -21.13 -17.45 3.20
CA LEU A 75 -22.58 -17.68 3.27
C LEU A 75 -23.37 -16.38 3.30
N GLU A 76 -22.80 -15.34 3.90
CA GLU A 76 -23.48 -14.06 4.06
C GLU A 76 -22.45 -12.96 4.24
N TYR A 77 -22.77 -11.77 3.74
CA TYR A 77 -22.05 -10.54 4.06
C TYR A 77 -22.95 -9.32 3.83
N THR A 78 -22.67 -8.24 4.55
CA THR A 78 -23.32 -6.96 4.36
C THR A 78 -22.30 -5.92 3.94
N ILE A 79 -22.62 -5.13 2.93
CA ILE A 79 -21.81 -3.98 2.54
C ILE A 79 -22.54 -2.70 2.90
N ARG A 80 -21.78 -1.69 3.31
CA ARG A 80 -22.27 -0.35 3.54
C ARG A 80 -21.87 0.56 2.37
N SER A 81 -22.79 1.37 1.88
CA SER A 81 -22.50 2.39 0.85
C SER A 81 -23.14 3.73 1.20
N ASP A 82 -22.42 4.83 0.93
CA ASP A 82 -22.90 6.19 1.19
C ASP A 82 -23.90 6.59 0.10
N GLU A 83 -25.15 6.84 0.47
CA GLU A 83 -26.22 7.23 -0.46
C GLU A 83 -25.91 8.57 -1.13
N ARG A 84 -25.18 9.45 -0.44
CA ARG A 84 -24.82 10.79 -0.92
C ARG A 84 -23.77 10.74 -2.02
N ARG A 85 -23.15 9.57 -2.26
CA ARG A 85 -22.14 9.32 -3.31
C ARG A 85 -21.06 10.41 -3.37
N PRO A 86 -20.33 10.64 -2.28
CA PRO A 86 -19.26 11.63 -2.25
C PRO A 86 -18.25 11.36 -3.37
N LEU A 87 -17.84 12.41 -4.07
CA LEU A 87 -16.74 12.38 -5.01
C LEU A 87 -15.48 12.02 -4.23
N GLN A 88 -14.87 10.88 -4.55
CA GLN A 88 -13.61 10.52 -3.94
C GLN A 88 -12.53 11.48 -4.46
N PRO A 89 -11.77 12.16 -3.58
CA PRO A 89 -10.70 13.03 -4.01
C PRO A 89 -9.66 12.21 -4.79
N LEU A 90 -9.22 12.74 -5.93
CA LEU A 90 -8.23 12.10 -6.80
C LEU A 90 -6.79 12.13 -6.21
N GLN A 91 -6.59 12.52 -4.95
CA GLN A 91 -5.24 12.77 -4.41
C GLN A 91 -4.98 12.22 -3.00
N PHE A 92 -3.78 11.63 -2.89
CA PHE A 92 -3.07 11.23 -1.69
C PHE A 92 -2.59 12.44 -0.87
N GLY A 93 -2.68 12.34 0.45
CA GLY A 93 -2.04 13.29 1.37
C GLY A 93 -3.03 13.89 2.36
N ALA A 94 -2.77 13.70 3.64
CA ALA A 94 -3.61 14.03 4.80
C ALA A 94 -4.05 15.51 4.89
N THR A 95 -5.01 15.89 4.05
CA THR A 95 -5.76 17.15 4.12
C THR A 95 -7.18 16.79 4.54
N PRO A 96 -7.90 17.58 5.37
CA PRO A 96 -9.30 17.30 5.66
C PRO A 96 -10.06 17.14 4.35
N VAL A 97 -10.49 15.91 4.07
CA VAL A 97 -11.19 15.60 2.82
C VAL A 97 -12.53 16.31 2.92
N LEU A 98 -12.63 17.47 2.27
CA LEU A 98 -13.91 18.08 1.97
C LEU A 98 -14.65 17.07 1.10
N MET A 99 -15.68 16.45 1.67
CA MET A 99 -16.51 15.49 0.96
C MET A 99 -17.42 16.31 0.05
N ILE A 100 -17.23 16.22 -1.26
CA ILE A 100 -18.04 16.96 -2.22
C ILE A 100 -19.08 15.98 -2.78
N GLY A 101 -20.36 16.31 -2.69
CA GLY A 101 -21.44 15.52 -3.29
C GLY A 101 -21.38 15.58 -4.82
N PRO A 102 -22.14 14.72 -5.51
CA PRO A 102 -22.19 14.71 -6.98
C PRO A 102 -22.67 16.05 -7.56
N ASN A 103 -23.37 16.85 -6.76
CA ASN A 103 -23.89 18.17 -7.13
C ASN A 103 -22.88 19.31 -6.88
N GLY A 104 -21.67 19.02 -6.40
CA GLY A 104 -20.66 20.03 -6.05
C GLY A 104 -20.80 20.64 -4.66
N GLU A 105 -21.78 20.17 -3.87
CA GLU A 105 -22.03 20.66 -2.50
C GLU A 105 -21.08 20.03 -1.48
N LEU A 106 -20.68 20.80 -0.47
CA LEU A 106 -19.92 20.28 0.66
C LEU A 106 -20.82 19.43 1.57
N LEU A 107 -20.47 18.16 1.72
CA LEU A 107 -21.15 17.21 2.58
C LEU A 107 -20.56 17.27 4.00
N SER A 108 -21.46 17.22 4.98
CA SER A 108 -21.10 17.00 6.39
C SER A 108 -20.65 15.55 6.61
N GLN A 109 -20.12 15.27 7.81
CA GLN A 109 -19.84 13.90 8.21
C GLN A 109 -21.10 13.01 8.05
N PRO A 110 -20.95 11.79 7.52
CA PRO A 110 -22.07 10.88 7.31
C PRO A 110 -22.77 10.52 8.62
N ALA A 111 -24.09 10.67 8.64
CA ALA A 111 -24.95 10.15 9.69
C ALA A 111 -25.41 8.71 9.36
N VAL A 112 -26.08 8.04 10.31
CA VAL A 112 -26.53 6.65 10.14
C VAL A 112 -27.56 6.51 9.00
N ASP A 113 -28.39 7.53 8.86
CA ASP A 113 -29.43 7.68 7.84
C ASP A 113 -28.88 7.99 6.42
N ASP A 114 -27.59 8.30 6.28
CA ASP A 114 -26.93 8.50 4.99
C ASP A 114 -26.42 7.18 4.35
N TRP A 115 -26.54 6.06 5.07
CA TRP A 115 -25.96 4.78 4.66
C TRP A 115 -27.02 3.79 4.15
N LEU A 116 -26.67 3.13 3.05
CA LEU A 116 -27.37 1.95 2.55
C LEU A 116 -26.61 0.68 2.96
N TYR A 117 -27.34 -0.29 3.49
CA TYR A 117 -26.81 -1.59 3.86
C TYR A 117 -27.34 -2.63 2.89
N THR A 118 -26.45 -3.23 2.11
CA THR A 118 -26.81 -4.29 1.14
C THR A 118 -26.28 -5.62 1.62
N THR A 119 -27.20 -6.52 1.98
CA THR A 119 -26.89 -7.87 2.45
C THR A 119 -27.03 -8.86 1.32
N PHE A 120 -25.99 -9.67 1.15
CA PHE A 120 -25.95 -10.82 0.25
C PHE A 120 -26.02 -12.07 1.12
N ARG A 121 -26.99 -12.94 0.86
CA ARG A 121 -27.18 -14.18 1.62
C ARG A 121 -27.35 -15.37 0.67
N PHE A 122 -26.49 -16.36 0.86
CA PHE A 122 -26.54 -17.64 0.19
C PHE A 122 -27.62 -18.54 0.80
N GLY A 123 -28.35 -19.26 -0.05
CA GLY A 123 -29.39 -20.21 0.32
C GLY A 123 -29.33 -21.45 -0.58
N ASP A 124 -30.30 -22.35 -0.43
CA ASP A 124 -30.24 -23.68 -1.06
C ASP A 124 -30.28 -23.63 -2.59
N ASP A 125 -31.07 -22.72 -3.17
CA ASP A 125 -31.28 -22.61 -4.61
C ASP A 125 -30.45 -21.49 -5.28
N GLY A 126 -29.59 -20.78 -4.53
CA GLY A 126 -28.85 -19.63 -5.03
C GLY A 126 -28.57 -18.57 -3.97
N PHE A 127 -28.69 -17.29 -4.32
CA PHE A 127 -28.51 -16.22 -3.35
C PHE A 127 -29.50 -15.08 -3.50
N THR A 128 -29.67 -14.35 -2.40
CA THR A 128 -30.56 -13.20 -2.30
C THR A 128 -29.76 -11.94 -1.98
N VAL A 129 -30.19 -10.81 -2.54
CA VAL A 129 -29.63 -9.49 -2.30
C VAL A 129 -30.75 -8.60 -1.78
N ARG A 130 -30.56 -8.01 -0.61
CA ARG A 130 -31.51 -7.12 0.03
C ARG A 130 -30.81 -5.84 0.45
N THR A 131 -31.37 -4.69 0.07
CA THR A 131 -30.87 -3.37 0.47
C THR A 131 -31.83 -2.74 1.46
N VAL A 132 -31.28 -2.16 2.52
CA VAL A 132 -32.03 -1.48 3.58
C VAL A 132 -31.36 -0.16 3.94
N ALA A 133 -32.17 0.81 4.35
CA ALA A 133 -31.74 2.10 4.89
C ALA A 133 -32.17 2.21 6.36
N ALA A 134 -31.46 3.03 7.12
CA ALA A 134 -31.84 3.36 8.48
C ALA A 134 -32.69 4.64 8.49
N GLU A 135 -33.95 4.54 8.91
CA GLU A 135 -34.86 5.68 9.06
C GLU A 135 -34.96 6.07 10.54
N ARG A 136 -34.88 7.35 10.86
CA ARG A 136 -35.03 7.83 12.25
C ARG A 136 -36.43 7.49 12.77
N SER A 137 -36.47 6.84 13.93
CA SER A 137 -37.71 6.37 14.54
C SER A 137 -37.68 6.65 16.04
N ASN A 138 -38.63 7.46 16.50
CA ASN A 138 -38.78 7.75 17.94
C ASN A 138 -39.40 6.58 18.72
N SER A 139 -39.93 5.56 18.01
CA SER A 139 -40.53 4.37 18.61
C SER A 139 -39.55 3.21 18.78
N ASP A 140 -38.44 3.21 18.05
CA ASP A 140 -37.43 2.15 18.14
C ASP A 140 -36.39 2.46 19.23
N PRO A 141 -35.98 1.48 20.05
CA PRO A 141 -35.04 1.69 21.16
C PRO A 141 -33.64 2.14 20.72
N THR A 142 -33.26 1.85 19.47
CA THR A 142 -32.02 2.29 18.83
C THR A 142 -32.12 3.70 18.25
N GLY A 143 -33.32 4.29 18.21
CA GLY A 143 -33.61 5.55 17.51
C GLY A 143 -33.71 5.43 15.99
N TYR A 144 -33.55 4.21 15.44
CA TYR A 144 -33.59 3.95 14.00
C TYR A 144 -34.38 2.67 13.69
N ARG A 145 -35.11 2.70 12.59
CA ARG A 145 -35.85 1.57 12.02
C ARG A 145 -35.23 1.17 10.69
N GLU A 146 -35.18 -0.13 10.43
CA GLU A 146 -34.81 -0.67 9.12
C GLU A 146 -35.95 -0.47 8.12
N VAL A 147 -35.65 0.16 6.98
CA VAL A 147 -36.60 0.33 5.86
C VAL A 147 -36.02 -0.35 4.63
N ALA A 148 -36.79 -1.26 4.03
CA ALA A 148 -36.38 -1.93 2.80
C ALA A 148 -36.33 -0.95 1.62
N VAL A 149 -35.22 -0.91 0.91
CA VAL A 149 -35.02 -0.09 -0.28
C VAL A 149 -35.12 -0.98 -1.51
N GLY A 150 -36.23 -0.84 -2.25
CA GLY A 150 -36.50 -1.64 -3.43
C GLY A 150 -36.94 -3.08 -3.11
N LEU A 151 -37.06 -3.88 -4.18
CA LEU A 151 -37.42 -5.30 -4.05
C LEU A 151 -36.15 -6.15 -3.87
N PRO A 152 -36.17 -7.15 -2.97
CA PRO A 152 -35.08 -8.11 -2.89
C PRO A 152 -34.87 -8.83 -4.22
N LEU A 153 -33.61 -8.94 -4.63
CA LEU A 153 -33.23 -9.70 -5.81
C LEU A 153 -32.91 -11.14 -5.40
N ALA A 154 -33.60 -12.11 -5.98
CA ALA A 154 -33.30 -13.53 -5.81
C ALA A 154 -32.71 -14.07 -7.12
N LEU A 155 -31.50 -14.62 -7.03
CA LEU A 155 -30.78 -15.22 -8.16
C LEU A 155 -30.63 -16.71 -7.90
N GLN A 156 -31.25 -17.52 -8.77
CA GLN A 156 -31.27 -18.97 -8.65
C GLN A 156 -30.16 -19.63 -9.48
N GLY A 157 -29.77 -20.85 -9.12
CA GLY A 157 -28.79 -21.67 -9.86
C GLY A 157 -27.33 -21.29 -9.62
N HIS A 158 -27.06 -20.38 -8.69
CA HIS A 158 -25.70 -20.00 -8.29
C HIS A 158 -25.21 -20.88 -7.14
N THR A 159 -23.97 -21.36 -7.23
CA THR A 159 -23.37 -22.23 -6.20
C THR A 159 -22.57 -21.47 -5.14
N ARG A 160 -22.30 -20.18 -5.36
CA ARG A 160 -21.50 -19.32 -4.48
C ARG A 160 -21.96 -17.86 -4.56
N LEU A 161 -21.66 -17.09 -3.52
CA LEU A 161 -21.81 -15.63 -3.56
C LEU A 161 -20.80 -15.00 -4.54
N PRO A 162 -21.17 -13.92 -5.26
CA PRO A 162 -20.34 -13.32 -6.31
C PRO A 162 -19.30 -12.36 -5.71
N ALA A 163 -18.53 -12.81 -4.74
CA ALA A 163 -17.58 -12.00 -4.00
C ALA A 163 -16.30 -12.75 -3.68
N CYS A 164 -15.18 -12.05 -3.75
CA CYS A 164 -13.87 -12.58 -3.42
C CYS A 164 -13.07 -11.65 -2.52
N TRP A 165 -12.41 -12.24 -1.54
CA TRP A 165 -11.51 -11.52 -0.66
C TRP A 165 -10.15 -11.37 -1.34
N TYR A 166 -9.70 -10.13 -1.51
CA TYR A 166 -8.39 -9.81 -2.03
C TYR A 166 -7.52 -9.28 -0.89
N GLY A 167 -6.43 -9.98 -0.57
CA GLY A 167 -5.57 -9.66 0.58
C GLY A 167 -4.07 -9.85 0.30
N THR A 168 -3.26 -9.28 1.19
CA THR A 168 -1.79 -9.21 1.12
C THR A 168 -1.06 -10.52 1.32
N ASP A 169 -1.63 -11.48 2.06
CA ASP A 169 -0.94 -12.72 2.44
C ASP A 169 -1.67 -14.03 2.12
N GLY A 170 -2.65 -14.03 1.21
CA GLY A 170 -3.42 -15.24 0.90
C GLY A 170 -4.18 -15.78 2.12
N ALA A 171 -4.35 -14.92 3.12
CA ALA A 171 -5.02 -15.19 4.37
C ALA A 171 -6.52 -15.49 4.14
N GLN A 172 -7.18 -16.04 5.16
CA GLN A 172 -8.58 -16.43 5.06
C GLN A 172 -9.46 -15.21 4.78
N PHE A 173 -10.73 -15.45 4.41
CA PHE A 173 -11.68 -14.37 4.19
C PHE A 173 -11.74 -13.43 5.40
N GLY A 174 -11.49 -12.14 5.18
CA GLY A 174 -11.47 -11.12 6.23
C GLY A 174 -10.17 -11.05 7.03
N GLU A 175 -9.15 -11.86 6.74
CA GLU A 175 -7.81 -11.73 7.29
C GLU A 175 -6.88 -11.01 6.31
N GLY A 176 -5.84 -10.36 6.82
CA GLY A 176 -4.87 -9.68 5.99
C GLY A 176 -3.97 -8.81 6.83
N ASP A 177 -2.67 -9.05 6.75
CA ASP A 177 -1.70 -8.23 7.46
C ASP A 177 -1.44 -6.94 6.70
N LEU A 178 -1.18 -5.89 7.46
CA LEU A 178 -0.80 -4.59 6.92
C LEU A 178 0.67 -4.67 6.50
N PRO A 179 0.97 -4.74 5.19
CA PRO A 179 2.29 -5.15 4.69
C PRO A 179 3.36 -4.10 5.04
N HIS A 180 2.94 -2.85 5.24
CA HIS A 180 3.83 -1.74 5.59
C HIS A 180 3.65 -1.25 7.02
N LEU A 181 2.94 -1.97 7.90
CA LEU A 181 2.75 -1.52 9.28
C LEU A 181 4.07 -1.49 10.05
N GLY A 182 4.90 -2.53 9.90
CA GLY A 182 6.24 -2.57 10.49
C GLY A 182 7.10 -1.41 10.00
N LEU A 183 7.13 -1.19 8.69
CA LEU A 183 7.83 -0.08 8.06
C LEU A 183 7.31 1.29 8.54
N ALA A 184 6.00 1.48 8.65
CA ALA A 184 5.39 2.71 9.14
C ALA A 184 5.79 2.99 10.60
N HIS A 185 5.84 1.95 11.45
CA HIS A 185 6.33 2.08 12.82
C HIS A 185 7.81 2.47 12.88
N GLN A 186 8.63 1.90 11.99
CA GLN A 186 10.03 2.29 11.86
C GLN A 186 10.19 3.74 11.38
N TYR A 187 9.38 4.21 10.42
CA TYR A 187 9.36 5.63 10.01
C TYR A 187 9.02 6.55 11.16
N LEU A 188 7.98 6.24 11.95
CA LEU A 188 7.61 7.04 13.12
C LEU A 188 8.75 7.09 14.15
N THR A 189 9.41 5.94 14.37
CA THR A 189 10.56 5.85 15.27
C THR A 189 11.75 6.65 14.74
N HIS A 190 12.01 6.57 13.43
CA HIS A 190 13.06 7.35 12.76
C HIS A 190 12.83 8.84 12.89
N PHE A 191 11.62 9.34 12.62
CA PHE A 191 11.30 10.76 12.79
C PHE A 191 11.51 11.23 14.23
N ARG A 192 11.06 10.45 15.21
CA ARG A 192 11.27 10.77 16.64
C ARG A 192 12.76 10.86 16.98
N LEU A 193 13.52 9.82 16.67
CA LEU A 193 14.96 9.76 16.96
C LEU A 193 15.76 10.82 16.21
N LYS A 194 15.36 11.16 14.98
CA LYS A 194 15.99 12.23 14.20
C LYS A 194 15.75 13.59 14.84
N THR A 195 14.52 13.88 15.27
CA THR A 195 14.20 15.12 15.99
C THR A 195 14.99 15.22 17.30
N GLU A 196 15.08 14.13 18.07
CA GLU A 196 15.90 14.07 19.28
C GLU A 196 17.39 14.29 18.99
N TYR A 197 17.92 13.67 17.91
CA TYR A 197 19.30 13.86 17.49
C TYR A 197 19.61 15.30 17.08
N GLU A 198 18.71 15.95 16.33
CA GLU A 198 18.86 17.35 15.92
C GLU A 198 18.82 18.30 17.13
N ASP A 199 17.94 18.06 18.10
CA ASP A 199 17.88 18.81 19.37
C ASP A 199 19.16 18.60 20.20
N LEU A 200 19.64 17.37 20.35
CA LEU A 200 20.89 17.09 21.05
C LEU A 200 22.09 17.76 20.35
N LEU A 201 22.14 17.71 19.02
CA LEU A 201 23.20 18.35 18.24
C LEU A 201 23.17 19.87 18.41
N SER A 202 21.99 20.48 18.39
CA SER A 202 21.81 21.91 18.67
C SER A 202 22.28 22.27 20.08
N ARG A 203 21.89 21.51 21.09
CA ARG A 203 22.29 21.74 22.49
C ARG A 203 23.80 21.56 22.72
N CYS A 204 24.43 20.62 22.03
CA CYS A 204 25.88 20.42 22.12
C CYS A 204 26.67 21.51 21.39
N ALA A 205 26.09 22.12 20.36
CA ALA A 205 26.69 23.26 19.66
C ALA A 205 26.58 24.57 20.44
N LEU A 206 25.63 24.66 21.38
CA LEU A 206 25.48 25.82 22.25
C LEU A 206 26.45 25.73 23.42
N PRO A 207 27.27 26.76 23.64
CA PRO A 207 28.20 26.74 24.76
C PRO A 207 27.39 26.94 26.05
N VAL A 208 27.60 26.08 27.05
CA VAL A 208 26.87 26.12 28.32
C VAL A 208 27.70 26.88 29.35
N GLY A 209 27.20 28.05 29.76
CA GLY A 209 27.78 28.81 30.87
C GLY A 209 27.46 28.12 32.20
N VAL A 210 28.48 27.74 32.96
CA VAL A 210 28.31 27.14 34.29
C VAL A 210 28.67 28.17 35.34
N ARG A 211 27.70 28.58 36.16
CA ARG A 211 27.95 29.44 37.32
C ARG A 211 28.34 28.59 38.53
N LYS A 212 29.46 28.92 39.17
CA LYS A 212 29.81 28.38 40.50
C LYS A 212 29.32 29.38 41.57
N GLY A 213 28.74 28.88 42.64
CA GLY A 213 28.09 29.68 43.69
C GLY A 213 26.59 29.42 43.73
N VAL A 214 26.17 28.67 44.75
CA VAL A 214 24.83 28.09 44.91
C VAL A 214 23.78 29.20 45.01
N VAL A 215 22.80 29.16 44.10
CA VAL A 215 21.53 29.87 44.25
C VAL A 215 20.65 29.03 45.18
N ASP A 216 20.11 29.61 46.25
CA ASP A 216 19.25 28.87 47.18
C ASP A 216 17.90 28.49 46.51
N ARG A 217 17.07 27.64 47.14
CA ARG A 217 15.76 27.18 46.61
C ARG A 217 14.81 28.31 46.15
N TYR A 218 15.06 29.54 46.61
CA TYR A 218 14.28 30.74 46.31
C TYR A 218 14.91 31.66 45.26
N GLY A 219 16.00 31.25 44.60
CA GLY A 219 16.60 32.04 43.52
C GLY A 219 17.57 33.14 43.97
N THR A 220 17.91 33.23 45.27
CA THR A 220 18.76 34.28 45.85
C THR A 220 20.20 33.82 46.06
N VAL A 221 21.15 34.75 45.89
CA VAL A 221 22.58 34.55 46.19
C VAL A 221 22.88 35.25 47.52
N GLN A 222 23.60 34.57 48.43
CA GLN A 222 24.08 35.22 49.65
C GLN A 222 25.29 36.08 49.33
N SER A 223 25.24 37.36 49.70
CA SER A 223 26.40 38.26 49.70
C SER A 223 27.46 37.77 50.71
N GLU A 224 28.72 38.17 50.54
CA GLU A 224 29.77 37.96 51.57
C GLU A 224 29.38 38.59 52.94
N GLU A 225 28.43 39.51 52.94
CA GLU A 225 27.86 40.18 54.13
C GLU A 225 26.58 39.50 54.68
N GLY A 226 26.15 38.36 54.11
CA GLY A 226 25.00 37.57 54.60
C GLY A 226 23.61 38.07 54.17
N GLU A 227 23.53 39.13 53.38
CA GLU A 227 22.26 39.63 52.84
C GLU A 227 21.81 38.85 51.59
N ALA A 228 20.51 38.56 51.52
CA ALA A 228 19.89 37.90 50.38
C ALA A 228 19.75 38.86 49.21
N ARG A 229 20.59 38.70 48.18
CA ARG A 229 20.55 39.54 46.97
C ARG A 229 19.88 38.81 45.83
N ALA A 230 19.06 39.53 45.06
CA ALA A 230 18.55 39.05 43.79
C ALA A 230 19.74 38.83 42.83
N PRO A 231 19.75 37.74 42.04
CA PRO A 231 20.84 37.46 41.13
C PRO A 231 20.93 38.58 40.09
N GLU A 232 22.11 39.19 39.96
CA GLU A 232 22.31 40.20 38.92
C GLU A 232 22.14 39.56 37.53
N PRO A 233 21.32 40.19 36.65
CA PRO A 233 21.07 39.65 35.32
C PRO A 233 22.32 39.79 34.47
N LEU A 234 22.80 38.65 33.95
CA LEU A 234 23.88 38.64 32.98
C LEU A 234 23.33 39.11 31.62
N ILE A 235 23.81 40.25 31.13
CA ILE A 235 23.35 40.82 29.86
C ILE A 235 24.29 40.36 28.75
N LEU A 236 23.80 39.48 27.88
CA LEU A 236 24.47 39.13 26.64
C LEU A 236 24.21 40.25 25.63
N SER A 237 25.23 41.07 25.34
CA SER A 237 25.14 42.10 24.30
C SER A 237 25.31 41.51 22.90
N THR A 238 24.92 42.27 21.86
CA THR A 238 25.01 41.86 20.45
C THR A 238 26.42 41.57 19.95
N ASN A 239 27.44 41.93 20.74
CA ASN A 239 28.85 41.73 20.40
C ASN A 239 29.51 40.72 21.37
N SER A 240 28.88 39.58 21.69
CA SER A 240 29.55 38.41 22.27
C SER A 240 30.47 38.64 23.49
N PHE A 241 30.24 39.68 24.29
CA PHE A 241 30.97 39.93 25.55
C PHE A 241 30.03 39.67 26.73
N LEU A 242 30.59 39.01 27.75
CA LEU A 242 29.91 38.60 28.97
C LEU A 242 30.55 39.39 30.12
N ASP A 243 29.84 40.41 30.61
CA ASP A 243 30.33 41.21 31.73
C ASP A 243 30.15 40.43 33.03
N LEU A 244 31.26 40.14 33.71
CA LEU A 244 31.30 39.43 34.99
C LEU A 244 31.67 40.43 36.10
N PRO A 245 30.98 40.40 37.26
CA PRO A 245 31.34 41.23 38.40
C PRO A 245 32.68 40.80 39.03
N ASP A 246 33.35 41.73 39.72
CA ASP A 246 34.66 41.50 40.33
C ASP A 246 34.64 40.29 41.28
N GLY A 247 35.51 39.30 41.01
CA GLY A 247 35.61 38.04 41.77
C GLY A 247 34.76 36.88 41.25
N ALA A 248 33.96 37.06 40.20
CA ALA A 248 33.17 35.98 39.61
C ALA A 248 34.02 35.07 38.69
N ASP A 249 33.89 33.75 38.89
CA ASP A 249 34.54 32.71 38.08
C ASP A 249 33.57 32.20 37.01
N PHE A 250 34.00 32.17 35.75
CA PHE A 250 33.20 31.69 34.61
C PHE A 250 33.99 30.67 33.80
N ASP A 251 33.38 29.49 33.61
CA ASP A 251 34.03 28.35 32.96
C ASP A 251 33.14 27.83 31.83
N TRP A 252 33.72 27.68 30.64
CA TRP A 252 33.05 27.07 29.49
C TRP A 252 33.22 25.56 29.57
N LYS A 253 32.10 24.84 29.67
CA LYS A 253 32.11 23.38 29.55
C LYS A 253 31.42 22.97 28.26
N GLU A 254 32.19 22.38 27.37
CA GLU A 254 31.66 21.71 26.19
C GLU A 254 30.98 20.39 26.60
N ILE A 255 29.75 20.19 26.15
CA ILE A 255 29.05 18.92 26.34
C ILE A 255 29.67 17.89 25.38
N ARG A 256 30.53 17.02 25.89
CA ARG A 256 31.01 15.86 25.12
C ARG A 256 29.91 14.82 25.00
N ALA A 257 29.13 14.88 23.93
CA ALA A 257 28.07 13.91 23.69
C ALA A 257 28.61 12.66 22.98
N ARG A 258 29.26 11.76 23.74
CA ARG A 258 29.62 10.41 23.28
C ARG A 258 28.40 9.64 22.76
N SER A 259 27.21 9.94 23.30
CA SER A 259 25.93 9.36 22.86
C SER A 259 25.46 9.84 21.48
N LEU A 260 25.98 10.95 20.92
CA LEU A 260 25.61 11.40 19.57
C LEU A 260 26.12 10.43 18.50
N ALA A 261 27.32 9.87 18.70
CA ALA A 261 27.86 8.85 17.79
C ALA A 261 27.02 7.57 17.84
N GLU A 262 26.57 7.16 19.02
CA GLU A 262 25.67 6.02 19.21
C GLU A 262 24.27 6.27 18.61
N HIS A 263 23.69 7.47 18.79
CA HIS A 263 22.42 7.86 18.17
C HIS A 263 22.52 7.87 16.65
N ARG A 264 23.60 8.43 16.10
CA ARG A 264 23.85 8.40 14.65
C ARG A 264 23.98 6.98 14.13
N ALA A 265 24.72 6.11 14.82
CA ALA A 265 24.86 4.71 14.44
C ALA A 265 23.50 3.97 14.50
N HIS A 266 22.68 4.25 15.51
CA HIS A 266 21.34 3.68 15.62
C HIS A 266 20.41 4.18 14.51
N LEU A 267 20.43 5.47 14.18
CA LEU A 267 19.67 6.03 13.05
C LEU A 267 20.07 5.39 11.71
N LEU A 268 21.37 5.21 11.47
CA LEU A 268 21.86 4.54 10.26
C LEU A 268 21.41 3.07 10.20
N HIS A 269 21.48 2.36 11.33
CA HIS A 269 20.97 1.00 11.41
C HIS A 269 19.47 0.92 11.13
N LEU A 270 18.69 1.85 11.69
CA LEU A 270 17.25 1.92 11.45
C LEU A 270 16.94 2.23 9.98
N GLU A 271 17.64 3.16 9.35
CA GLU A 271 17.52 3.45 7.92
C GLU A 271 17.83 2.23 7.04
N ASP A 272 18.86 1.45 7.39
CA ASP A 272 19.21 0.23 6.69
C ASP A 272 18.11 -0.84 6.82
N THR A 273 17.51 -0.98 8.02
CA THR A 273 16.37 -1.90 8.22
C THR A 273 15.14 -1.45 7.44
N MET A 274 14.81 -0.15 7.47
CA MET A 274 13.68 0.42 6.72
C MET A 274 13.82 0.21 5.22
N ARG A 275 15.02 0.34 4.66
CA ARG A 275 15.28 0.10 3.23
C ARG A 275 15.08 -1.35 2.83
N ARG A 276 15.50 -2.30 3.69
CA ARG A 276 15.26 -3.73 3.47
C ARG A 276 13.77 -4.04 3.46
N ASP A 277 13.03 -3.49 4.43
CA ASP A 277 11.60 -3.74 4.59
C ASP A 277 10.75 -3.02 3.52
N ALA A 278 11.23 -1.89 3.00
CA ALA A 278 10.55 -1.13 1.93
C ALA A 278 10.74 -1.73 0.53
N LEU A 279 11.55 -2.78 0.37
CA LEU A 279 11.93 -3.37 -0.93
C LEU A 279 12.43 -2.33 -1.94
N VAL A 280 12.97 -1.20 -1.47
CA VAL A 280 13.49 -0.14 -2.34
C VAL A 280 14.79 -0.65 -2.93
N PRO A 281 14.93 -0.68 -4.27
CA PRO A 281 16.21 -0.97 -4.91
C PRO A 281 17.24 0.00 -4.37
N THR A 282 18.25 -0.52 -3.68
CA THR A 282 19.19 0.31 -2.93
C THR A 282 19.98 1.20 -3.88
N GLU A 283 19.84 2.52 -3.75
CA GLU A 283 20.81 3.47 -4.31
C GLU A 283 22.19 3.18 -3.70
N ASN A 284 23.21 3.10 -4.55
CA ASN A 284 24.61 2.87 -4.17
C ASN A 284 25.12 3.95 -3.19
N ARG A 285 24.97 3.73 -1.88
CA ARG A 285 25.69 4.47 -0.84
C ARG A 285 26.38 3.49 0.11
N GLY A 286 27.66 3.23 -0.16
CA GLY A 286 28.53 2.39 0.65
C GLY A 286 29.69 1.82 -0.17
N PRO A 287 30.71 1.20 0.48
CA PRO A 287 31.74 0.44 -0.24
C PRO A 287 31.05 -0.62 -1.10
N GLY A 288 31.50 -0.77 -2.35
CA GLY A 288 30.83 -1.56 -3.38
C GLY A 288 30.37 -2.93 -2.86
N ARG A 289 29.06 -3.17 -2.88
CA ARG A 289 28.49 -4.47 -2.54
C ARG A 289 28.89 -5.49 -3.61
N SER A 290 29.08 -6.75 -3.21
CA SER A 290 29.39 -7.82 -4.16
C SER A 290 28.20 -8.05 -5.09
N GLU A 291 28.47 -8.37 -6.35
CA GLU A 291 27.45 -8.69 -7.35
C GLU A 291 26.48 -9.80 -6.89
N THR A 292 26.97 -10.70 -6.02
CA THR A 292 26.19 -11.76 -5.38
C THR A 292 25.12 -11.23 -4.43
N GLU A 293 25.40 -10.16 -3.68
CA GLU A 293 24.45 -9.55 -2.74
C GLU A 293 23.31 -8.86 -3.50
N ILE A 294 23.66 -8.10 -4.56
CA ILE A 294 22.70 -7.43 -5.44
C ILE A 294 21.78 -8.46 -6.13
N SER A 295 22.37 -9.54 -6.64
CA SER A 295 21.62 -10.62 -7.29
C SER A 295 20.65 -11.31 -6.32
N LEU A 296 21.05 -11.51 -5.06
CA LEU A 296 20.24 -12.17 -4.07
C LEU A 296 19.05 -11.29 -3.64
N THR A 297 19.29 -10.00 -3.39
CA THR A 297 18.21 -9.05 -3.07
C THR A 297 17.23 -8.87 -4.24
N ALA A 298 17.74 -8.81 -5.48
CA ALA A 298 16.89 -8.75 -6.67
C ALA A 298 16.05 -10.03 -6.84
N GLY A 299 16.64 -11.20 -6.62
CA GLY A 299 15.93 -12.48 -6.69
C GLY A 299 14.81 -12.61 -5.66
N GLN A 300 15.05 -12.18 -4.42
CA GLN A 300 14.02 -12.14 -3.38
C GLN A 300 12.85 -11.21 -3.74
N SER A 301 13.18 -10.00 -4.22
CA SER A 301 12.17 -9.01 -4.62
C SER A 301 11.34 -9.51 -5.80
N PHE A 302 11.99 -10.16 -6.78
CA PHE A 302 11.30 -10.77 -7.93
C PHE A 302 10.35 -11.90 -7.51
N ALA A 303 10.77 -12.80 -6.63
CA ALA A 303 9.93 -13.88 -6.13
C ALA A 303 8.66 -13.36 -5.44
N LEU A 304 8.79 -12.28 -4.65
CA LEU A 304 7.64 -11.63 -4.01
C LEU A 304 6.69 -11.01 -5.04
N LEU A 305 7.23 -10.25 -6.01
CA LEU A 305 6.41 -9.67 -7.08
C LEU A 305 5.68 -10.73 -7.91
N GLN A 306 6.36 -11.85 -8.21
CA GLN A 306 5.77 -12.96 -8.96
C GLN A 306 4.63 -13.64 -8.18
N SER A 307 4.79 -13.79 -6.85
CA SER A 307 3.74 -14.31 -5.97
C SER A 307 2.51 -13.39 -5.95
N LEU A 308 2.73 -12.07 -5.83
CA LEU A 308 1.66 -11.07 -5.88
C LEU A 308 0.94 -11.06 -7.23
N ALA A 309 1.68 -11.13 -8.33
CA ALA A 309 1.12 -11.21 -9.68
C ALA A 309 0.25 -12.47 -9.85
N THR A 310 0.76 -13.63 -9.45
CA THR A 310 0.02 -14.91 -9.51
C THR A 310 -1.27 -14.86 -8.69
N ARG A 311 -1.26 -14.17 -7.54
CA ARG A 311 -2.47 -14.02 -6.74
C ARG A 311 -3.49 -13.12 -7.41
N LYS A 312 -3.05 -11.99 -7.95
CA LYS A 312 -3.92 -11.05 -8.63
C LYS A 312 -4.57 -11.69 -9.86
N THR A 313 -3.83 -12.49 -10.63
CA THR A 313 -4.41 -13.27 -11.73
C THR A 313 -5.43 -14.28 -11.22
N SER A 314 -5.14 -15.03 -10.15
CA SER A 314 -6.07 -16.01 -9.57
C SER A 314 -7.37 -15.37 -9.07
N VAL A 315 -7.30 -14.23 -8.37
CA VAL A 315 -8.47 -13.49 -7.89
C VAL A 315 -9.30 -12.98 -9.06
N PHE A 316 -8.65 -12.49 -10.12
CA PHE A 316 -9.34 -12.04 -11.32
C PHE A 316 -10.03 -13.18 -12.07
N SER A 317 -9.41 -14.36 -12.17
CA SER A 317 -10.05 -15.53 -12.76
C SER A 317 -11.34 -15.90 -12.03
N LEU A 318 -11.35 -15.83 -10.69
CA LEU A 318 -12.54 -16.10 -9.90
C LEU A 318 -13.62 -15.01 -10.06
N LEU A 319 -13.23 -13.74 -10.23
CA LEU A 319 -14.17 -12.67 -10.61
C LEU A 319 -14.80 -12.92 -11.99
N LEU A 320 -14.01 -13.39 -12.96
CA LEU A 320 -14.53 -13.77 -14.28
C LEU A 320 -15.49 -14.96 -14.20
N GLU A 321 -15.21 -15.95 -13.38
CA GLU A 321 -16.14 -17.06 -13.13
C GLU A 321 -17.48 -16.55 -12.59
N HIS A 322 -17.46 -15.66 -11.60
CA HIS A 322 -18.67 -15.03 -11.07
C HIS A 322 -19.41 -14.19 -12.12
N TRP A 323 -18.66 -13.46 -12.96
CA TRP A 323 -19.23 -12.69 -14.06
C TRP A 323 -19.93 -13.59 -15.09
N CYS A 324 -19.26 -14.65 -15.53
CA CYS A 324 -19.83 -15.64 -16.44
C CYS A 324 -21.06 -16.32 -15.82
N ALA A 325 -21.02 -16.67 -14.54
CA ALA A 325 -22.16 -17.25 -13.84
C ALA A 325 -23.37 -16.30 -13.81
N LEU A 326 -23.17 -15.00 -13.59
CA LEU A 326 -24.24 -13.99 -13.56
C LEU A 326 -24.80 -13.64 -14.95
N THR A 327 -23.99 -13.76 -15.99
CA THR A 327 -24.39 -13.46 -17.37
C THR A 327 -24.92 -14.69 -18.12
N GLY A 328 -24.71 -15.89 -17.58
CA GLY A 328 -24.98 -17.16 -18.25
C GLY A 328 -24.00 -17.47 -19.40
N GLU A 329 -22.92 -16.70 -19.52
CA GLU A 329 -21.90 -16.90 -20.55
C GLU A 329 -21.03 -18.12 -20.23
N ARG A 330 -20.60 -18.85 -21.26
CA ARG A 330 -19.69 -19.98 -21.08
C ARG A 330 -18.30 -19.45 -20.73
N HIS A 331 -17.82 -19.79 -19.54
CA HIS A 331 -16.46 -19.48 -19.14
C HIS A 331 -15.45 -20.27 -20.01
N ASN A 332 -14.60 -19.56 -20.75
CA ASN A 332 -13.47 -20.16 -21.43
C ASN A 332 -12.26 -20.14 -20.46
N PRO A 333 -11.69 -21.30 -20.09
CA PRO A 333 -10.58 -21.34 -19.13
C PRO A 333 -9.29 -20.68 -19.64
N ALA A 334 -9.19 -20.42 -20.96
CA ALA A 334 -8.09 -19.64 -21.54
C ALA A 334 -8.30 -18.11 -21.42
N SER A 335 -9.48 -17.65 -21.00
CA SER A 335 -9.80 -16.25 -20.80
C SER A 335 -9.44 -15.82 -19.39
N GLY A 336 -8.55 -14.84 -19.26
CA GLY A 336 -8.05 -14.35 -17.98
C GLY A 336 -7.15 -13.13 -18.15
N VAL A 337 -6.60 -12.66 -17.03
CA VAL A 337 -5.56 -11.64 -17.02
C VAL A 337 -4.21 -12.33 -16.90
N SER A 338 -3.29 -11.97 -17.79
CA SER A 338 -1.88 -12.33 -17.67
C SER A 338 -1.11 -11.14 -17.14
N LEU A 339 -0.47 -11.30 -15.98
CA LEU A 339 0.43 -10.31 -15.41
C LEU A 339 1.86 -10.80 -15.60
N THR A 340 2.62 -10.07 -16.42
CA THR A 340 4.05 -10.31 -16.61
C THR A 340 4.82 -9.39 -15.66
N VAL A 341 5.49 -9.98 -14.68
CA VAL A 341 6.47 -9.24 -13.87
C VAL A 341 7.71 -9.10 -14.73
N SER A 342 7.86 -7.94 -15.37
CA SER A 342 9.11 -7.59 -16.02
C SER A 342 10.05 -7.06 -14.94
N PRO A 343 11.15 -7.76 -14.60
CA PRO A 343 12.14 -7.15 -13.74
C PRO A 343 12.68 -5.91 -14.47
N LEU A 344 12.74 -4.77 -13.79
CA LEU A 344 13.77 -3.78 -14.09
C LEU A 344 15.09 -4.44 -13.70
N THR A 345 15.62 -5.25 -14.61
CA THR A 345 16.74 -6.15 -14.35
C THR A 345 17.99 -5.33 -13.95
N PRO A 346 18.69 -5.64 -12.84
CA PRO A 346 20.15 -5.60 -12.90
C PRO A 346 20.59 -6.51 -14.05
N PRO A 347 21.67 -6.21 -14.78
CA PRO A 347 22.02 -6.93 -16.01
C PRO A 347 21.95 -8.44 -15.74
N PRO A 348 21.34 -9.24 -16.63
CA PRO A 348 21.39 -10.68 -16.49
C PRO A 348 22.86 -11.05 -16.27
N ARG A 349 23.15 -12.03 -15.39
CA ARG A 349 24.48 -12.67 -15.41
C ARG A 349 24.81 -12.86 -16.88
N PRO A 350 25.97 -12.38 -17.37
CA PRO A 350 26.30 -12.52 -18.78
C PRO A 350 26.06 -14.00 -19.10
N LEU A 351 25.09 -14.25 -19.98
CA LEU A 351 24.88 -15.60 -20.46
C LEU A 351 26.26 -16.03 -20.96
N PRO A 352 26.76 -17.21 -20.55
CA PRO A 352 28.06 -17.65 -21.01
C PRO A 352 28.05 -17.55 -22.52
N THR A 353 29.02 -16.82 -23.05
CA THR A 353 29.12 -16.62 -24.50
C THR A 353 29.15 -17.99 -25.17
N VAL A 354 28.77 -18.08 -26.44
CA VAL A 354 28.82 -19.35 -27.19
C VAL A 354 30.20 -20.00 -27.07
N GLY A 355 31.28 -19.20 -27.01
CA GLY A 355 32.64 -19.67 -26.76
C GLY A 355 32.85 -20.29 -25.36
N GLU A 356 32.27 -19.72 -24.32
CA GLU A 356 32.34 -20.27 -22.95
C GLU A 356 31.49 -21.55 -22.80
N LEU A 357 30.31 -21.61 -23.44
CA LEU A 357 29.49 -22.82 -23.50
C LEU A 357 30.23 -23.97 -24.18
N LEU A 358 30.92 -23.69 -25.30
CA LEU A 358 31.75 -24.69 -25.97
C LEU A 358 32.92 -25.14 -25.09
N GLN A 359 33.59 -24.23 -24.38
CA GLN A 359 34.67 -24.60 -23.45
C GLN A 359 34.18 -25.45 -22.27
N LEU A 360 32.98 -25.18 -21.74
CA LEU A 360 32.37 -25.99 -20.68
C LEU A 360 31.98 -27.37 -21.17
N HIS A 361 31.55 -27.47 -22.44
CA HIS A 361 31.26 -28.76 -23.08
C HIS A 361 32.53 -29.56 -23.35
N GLU A 362 33.58 -28.93 -23.87
CA GLU A 362 34.90 -29.56 -24.09
C GLU A 362 35.52 -30.08 -22.79
N ARG A 363 35.26 -29.40 -21.66
CA ARG A 363 35.66 -29.84 -20.32
C ARG A 363 34.76 -30.93 -19.72
N GLY A 364 33.71 -31.35 -20.42
CA GLY A 364 32.76 -32.37 -19.97
C GLY A 364 31.85 -31.93 -18.82
N ILE A 365 31.76 -30.62 -18.55
CA ILE A 365 30.94 -30.07 -17.45
C ILE A 365 29.47 -30.01 -17.85
N ILE A 366 29.18 -29.72 -19.13
CA ILE A 366 27.82 -29.72 -19.69
C ILE A 366 27.66 -30.81 -20.74
N THR A 367 26.48 -31.41 -20.76
CA THR A 367 26.15 -32.49 -21.70
C THR A 367 25.78 -31.94 -23.07
N ASP A 368 25.88 -32.80 -24.08
CA ASP A 368 25.45 -32.56 -25.46
C ASP A 368 23.99 -32.10 -25.59
N ALA A 369 23.12 -32.57 -24.69
CA ALA A 369 21.70 -32.20 -24.66
C ALA A 369 21.51 -30.79 -24.07
N GLU A 370 22.25 -30.47 -23.01
CA GLU A 370 22.22 -29.15 -22.38
C GLU A 370 22.80 -28.07 -23.30
N LEU A 371 23.89 -28.36 -24.02
CA LEU A 371 24.46 -27.43 -24.99
C LEU A 371 23.46 -27.07 -26.10
N ARG A 372 22.76 -28.08 -26.65
CA ARG A 372 21.72 -27.85 -27.68
C ARG A 372 20.56 -27.03 -27.13
N HIS A 373 20.10 -27.34 -25.92
CA HIS A 373 19.02 -26.60 -25.26
C HIS A 373 19.36 -25.12 -25.06
N GLN A 374 20.58 -24.81 -24.62
CA GLN A 374 21.04 -23.44 -24.41
C GLN A 374 21.23 -22.66 -25.73
N LEU A 375 21.69 -23.33 -26.80
CA LEU A 375 21.77 -22.73 -28.13
C LEU A 375 20.40 -22.45 -28.75
N ASP A 376 19.42 -23.33 -28.53
CA ASP A 376 18.03 -23.13 -28.97
C ASP A 376 17.38 -21.95 -28.25
N LEU A 377 17.64 -21.78 -26.94
CA LEU A 377 17.18 -20.63 -26.17
C LEU A 377 17.80 -19.31 -26.67
N ALA A 378 19.07 -19.33 -27.09
CA ALA A 378 19.75 -18.17 -27.67
C ALA A 378 19.27 -17.82 -29.09
N ALA A 379 18.71 -18.78 -29.83
CA ALA A 379 18.19 -18.60 -31.19
C ALA A 379 16.73 -18.13 -31.26
N MET A 380 16.04 -18.01 -30.12
CA MET A 380 14.66 -17.49 -30.05
C MET A 380 14.62 -16.00 -30.44
N PRO A 381 13.79 -15.58 -31.41
CA PRO A 381 13.72 -14.19 -31.86
C PRO A 381 13.14 -13.31 -30.75
N GLY A 382 13.96 -12.38 -30.22
CA GLY A 382 13.56 -11.42 -29.19
C GLY A 382 14.56 -11.24 -28.05
N VAL A 383 15.59 -12.08 -27.96
CA VAL A 383 16.70 -11.91 -26.99
C VAL A 383 17.85 -11.20 -27.69
N VAL A 384 17.97 -9.88 -27.49
CA VAL A 384 19.13 -9.12 -27.95
C VAL A 384 20.35 -9.56 -27.13
N ASN A 385 21.34 -10.13 -27.81
CA ASN A 385 22.64 -10.47 -27.23
C ASN A 385 23.44 -9.16 -27.07
N PRO A 386 23.81 -8.71 -25.86
CA PRO A 386 24.45 -7.40 -25.66
C PRO A 386 25.96 -7.39 -25.98
N ALA A 387 26.46 -8.39 -26.70
CA ALA A 387 27.85 -8.50 -27.10
C ALA A 387 27.93 -8.68 -28.63
N GLY A 388 27.59 -7.61 -29.35
CA GLY A 388 27.93 -7.42 -30.75
C GLY A 388 28.73 -6.12 -30.85
N ASP A 389 29.97 -6.25 -31.30
CA ASP A 389 30.97 -5.19 -31.38
C ASP A 389 30.44 -3.87 -31.97
N GLY A 390 30.95 -2.78 -31.40
CA GLY A 390 30.73 -1.44 -31.92
C GLY A 390 31.27 -1.31 -33.35
N THR A 391 30.36 -1.27 -34.31
CA THR A 391 30.55 -0.51 -35.54
C THR A 391 29.26 0.26 -35.81
N ALA A 392 29.39 1.58 -35.82
CA ALA A 392 28.33 2.51 -36.15
C ALA A 392 27.77 2.20 -37.54
N ASP A 393 26.53 1.71 -37.61
CA ASP A 393 25.72 1.85 -38.81
C ASP A 393 24.77 3.03 -38.61
N SER A 394 24.99 4.01 -39.47
CA SER A 394 24.29 5.28 -39.57
C SER A 394 22.79 5.07 -39.75
N LEU A 395 22.00 5.70 -38.88
CA LEU A 395 20.58 5.94 -39.10
C LEU A 395 20.41 6.90 -40.29
N ASP A 396 19.99 6.37 -41.43
CA ASP A 396 19.56 7.18 -42.57
C ASP A 396 18.20 7.81 -42.23
N VAL A 397 18.20 9.15 -42.14
CA VAL A 397 16.98 9.96 -42.00
C VAL A 397 16.40 10.17 -43.40
N PRO A 398 15.14 9.78 -43.68
CA PRO A 398 14.52 10.12 -44.94
C PRO A 398 14.27 11.64 -44.98
N GLN A 399 14.89 12.31 -45.95
CA GLN A 399 14.62 13.72 -46.28
C GLN A 399 13.31 13.84 -47.09
N PRO A 400 12.63 15.01 -47.05
CA PRO A 400 11.20 15.16 -47.30
C PRO A 400 10.73 14.85 -48.72
#